data_AF-A0A0X3Q211-F1
#
_entry.id   AF-A0A0X3Q211-F1
#
_cell.length_a   1.000
_cell.length_b   1.000
_cell.length_c   1.000
_cell.angle_alpha   90.00
_cell.angle_beta   90.00
_cell.angle_gamma   90.00
#
_symmetry.space_group_name_H-M   'P 1'
#
loop_
_entity.id
_entity.type
_entity.pdbx_description
1 polymer ?
#
loop_
_entity_poly.entity_id
_entity_poly.type
_entity_poly.pdbx_seq_one_letter_code
_entity_poly.pdbx_strand_id
1 'polypeptide(L)'
;MPQCLEKTLLLGIARHGKTLAAIQTLPRNMRQLYTHSYQSLVWNRITSRRISELGFKSDSKAISGDLFFPSQGSTQKALRSVDSASELFYEDAVKESSKPEEFRPKKPTVIPAVPSLVSSASGDDVPSIYQVVLPLPGYDVIYPQNEAGKWYSEILEEDSLKLEDLRHKVKDFALPGSYRHLMVKPEDVHYTIKEYTDPLTPLIENDLKSLSSSPPSPNHSASVQLSAESVDHGEKEQAKKRAVVLEFTLPKAAYATMAIRELMKDVTVKQ
;
A
#
# COMPACT_ATOMS: atom_id res chain seq x y z
N MET A 1 26.91 -10.19 12.12
CA MET A 1 25.54 -9.84 12.52
C MET A 1 24.99 -8.80 11.56
N PRO A 2 23.76 -8.96 11.05
CA PRO A 2 23.13 -7.91 10.26
C PRO A 2 23.08 -6.63 11.11
N GLN A 3 23.50 -5.50 10.53
CA GLN A 3 23.44 -4.22 11.22
C GLN A 3 21.98 -3.76 11.25
N CYS A 4 21.40 -3.60 12.43
CA CYS A 4 20.08 -2.99 12.56
C CYS A 4 20.17 -1.48 12.27
N LEU A 5 19.03 -0.86 12.02
CA LEU A 5 18.93 0.54 11.64
C LEU A 5 19.54 1.46 12.70
N GLU A 6 19.21 1.21 13.97
CA GLU A 6 19.64 1.98 15.13
C GLU A 6 21.16 1.94 15.28
N LYS A 7 21.75 0.75 15.16
CA LYS A 7 23.21 0.58 15.21
C LYS A 7 23.90 1.34 14.09
N THR A 8 23.35 1.29 12.87
CA THR A 8 23.91 1.98 11.70
C THR A 8 23.89 3.50 11.89
N LEU A 9 22.78 4.02 12.41
CA LEU A 9 22.64 5.45 12.73
C LEU A 9 23.59 5.88 13.84
N LEU A 10 23.70 5.11 14.93
CA LEU A 10 24.61 5.41 16.04
C LEU A 10 26.08 5.43 15.59
N LEU A 11 26.48 4.50 14.72
CA LEU A 11 27.81 4.50 14.11
C LEU A 11 28.01 5.73 13.19
N GLY A 12 26.97 6.14 12.45
CA GLY A 12 27.00 7.36 11.66
C GLY A 12 27.19 8.61 12.51
N ILE A 13 26.47 8.71 13.64
CA ILE A 13 26.59 9.81 14.60
C ILE A 13 27.98 9.82 15.24
N ALA A 14 28.51 8.66 15.62
CA ALA A 14 29.84 8.56 16.20
C ALA A 14 30.94 9.05 15.23
N ARG A 15 30.76 8.85 13.91
CA ARG A 15 31.73 9.26 12.88
C ARG A 15 31.56 10.71 12.41
N HIS A 16 30.33 11.18 12.28
CA HIS A 16 30.01 12.44 11.59
C HIS A 16 29.28 13.46 12.49
N GLY A 17 29.07 13.15 13.77
CA GLY A 17 28.23 13.95 14.67
C GLY A 17 26.75 13.90 14.30
N LYS A 18 25.93 14.76 14.92
CA LYS A 18 24.50 14.89 14.60
C LYS A 18 24.28 15.72 13.34
N THR A 19 24.75 15.20 12.21
CA THR A 19 24.72 15.88 10.91
C THR A 19 23.97 15.06 9.87
N LEU A 20 23.68 15.67 8.71
CA LEU A 20 23.10 14.98 7.56
C LEU A 20 23.91 13.73 7.16
N ALA A 21 25.24 13.82 7.21
CA ALA A 21 26.14 12.73 6.86
C ALA A 21 25.92 11.48 7.74
N ALA A 22 25.51 11.66 9.00
CA ALA A 22 25.18 10.55 9.89
C ALA A 22 23.88 9.84 9.47
N ILE A 23 22.86 10.56 9.02
CA ILE A 23 21.63 9.94 8.48
C ILE A 23 21.94 9.26 7.15
N GLN A 24 22.81 9.85 6.33
CA GLN A 24 23.20 9.31 5.04
C GLN A 24 24.02 8.01 5.11
N THR A 25 24.42 7.55 6.30
CA THR A 25 24.99 6.21 6.49
C THR A 25 23.94 5.09 6.40
N LEU A 26 22.66 5.41 6.65
CA LEU A 26 21.57 4.44 6.49
C LEU A 26 21.41 4.03 5.03
N PRO A 27 20.91 2.84 4.69
CA PRO A 27 20.55 2.52 3.31
C PRO A 27 19.53 3.53 2.76
N ARG A 28 19.67 3.93 1.49
CA ARG A 28 18.81 4.95 0.86
C ARG A 28 17.32 4.64 1.01
N ASN A 29 16.93 3.38 0.80
CA ASN A 29 15.53 2.95 0.87
C ASN A 29 14.92 3.16 2.27
N MET A 30 15.72 2.94 3.33
CA MET A 30 15.29 3.16 4.71
C MET A 30 15.09 4.65 5.01
N ARG A 31 15.94 5.52 4.44
CA ARG A 31 15.75 6.97 4.56
C ARG A 31 14.47 7.43 3.87
N GLN A 32 14.23 6.93 2.66
CA GLN A 32 13.06 7.32 1.85
C GLN A 32 11.75 6.82 2.46
N LEU A 33 11.75 5.71 3.20
CA LEU A 33 10.57 5.20 3.90
C LEU A 33 9.92 6.27 4.79
N TYR A 34 10.73 7.07 5.53
CA TYR A 34 10.22 8.12 6.41
C TYR A 34 9.54 9.26 5.64
N THR A 35 10.13 9.71 4.54
CA THR A 35 9.53 10.76 3.73
C THR A 35 8.29 10.27 2.98
N HIS A 36 8.27 9.01 2.55
CA HIS A 36 7.13 8.40 1.88
C HIS A 36 5.98 8.08 2.84
N SER A 37 6.26 7.73 4.10
CA SER A 37 5.23 7.57 5.12
C SER A 37 4.57 8.91 5.44
N TYR A 38 5.33 10.01 5.47
CA TYR A 38 4.78 11.36 5.60
C TYR A 38 3.87 11.74 4.41
N GLN A 39 4.30 11.49 3.16
CA GLN A 39 3.42 11.69 1.99
C GLN A 39 2.11 10.88 2.12
N SER A 40 2.20 9.65 2.62
CA SER A 40 1.04 8.78 2.83
C SER A 40 0.12 9.28 3.94
N LEU A 41 0.67 9.86 5.02
CA LEU A 41 -0.10 10.50 6.07
C LEU A 41 -0.92 11.67 5.52
N VAL A 42 -0.28 12.59 4.80
CA VAL A 42 -0.94 13.75 4.17
C VAL A 42 -2.03 13.27 3.21
N TRP A 43 -1.70 12.30 2.34
CA TRP A 43 -2.67 11.73 1.41
C TRP A 43 -3.88 11.11 2.13
N ASN A 44 -3.68 10.34 3.19
CA ASN A 44 -4.77 9.73 3.95
C ASN A 44 -5.71 10.77 4.58
N ARG A 45 -5.14 11.88 5.10
CA ARG A 45 -5.94 12.99 5.65
C ARG A 45 -6.78 13.67 4.57
N ILE A 46 -6.20 13.94 3.41
CA ILE A 46 -6.88 14.58 2.28
C ILE A 46 -7.94 13.66 1.68
N THR A 47 -7.62 12.37 1.49
CA THR A 47 -8.58 11.35 1.05
C THR A 47 -9.78 11.28 1.98
N SER A 48 -9.53 11.25 3.30
CA SER A 48 -10.62 11.22 4.29
C SER A 48 -11.50 12.47 4.21
N ARG A 49 -10.89 13.67 4.16
CA ARG A 49 -11.63 14.93 3.97
C ARG A 49 -12.39 14.98 2.63
N ARG A 50 -11.78 14.49 1.55
CA ARG A 50 -12.40 14.48 0.21
C ARG A 50 -13.69 13.68 0.22
N ILE A 51 -13.69 12.53 0.89
CA ILE A 51 -14.89 11.69 1.03
C ILE A 51 -15.91 12.33 1.97
N SER A 52 -15.48 12.86 3.12
CA SER A 52 -16.40 13.41 4.12
C SER A 52 -17.03 14.75 3.75
N GLU A 53 -16.25 15.67 3.17
CA GLU A 53 -16.66 17.06 2.94
C GLU A 53 -17.21 17.29 1.52
N LEU A 54 -16.60 16.68 0.51
CA LEU A 54 -17.07 16.81 -0.89
C LEU A 54 -17.96 15.64 -1.33
N GLY A 55 -18.14 14.68 -0.43
CA GLY A 55 -19.11 13.61 -0.55
C GLY A 55 -18.71 12.48 -1.49
N PHE A 56 -19.39 11.36 -1.25
CA PHE A 56 -19.57 10.25 -2.18
C PHE A 56 -21.01 10.36 -2.67
N LYS A 57 -21.27 11.08 -3.77
CA LYS A 57 -22.62 11.15 -4.34
C LYS A 57 -23.08 9.72 -4.67
N SER A 58 -24.38 9.44 -4.51
CA SER A 58 -25.03 8.14 -4.80
C SER A 58 -24.59 7.52 -6.12
N ASP A 59 -24.23 8.36 -7.08
CA ASP A 59 -23.96 7.97 -8.45
C ASP A 59 -22.52 7.49 -8.67
N SER A 60 -21.66 7.47 -7.63
CA SER A 60 -20.25 7.04 -7.73
C SER A 60 -19.46 7.78 -8.83
N LYS A 61 -19.74 9.07 -9.01
CA LYS A 61 -19.15 9.95 -10.03
C LYS A 61 -18.15 10.93 -9.42
N ALA A 62 -17.14 11.31 -10.19
CA ALA A 62 -16.20 12.38 -9.87
C ALA A 62 -16.90 13.74 -9.76
N ILE A 63 -16.26 14.71 -9.10
CA ILE A 63 -16.73 16.10 -9.04
C ILE A 63 -15.81 17.02 -9.85
N SER A 64 -16.30 18.23 -10.14
CA SER A 64 -15.52 19.26 -10.82
C SER A 64 -14.22 19.54 -10.07
N GLY A 65 -13.12 19.61 -10.81
CA GLY A 65 -11.79 19.84 -10.25
C GLY A 65 -11.08 18.58 -9.73
N ASP A 66 -11.74 17.41 -9.67
CA ASP A 66 -11.04 16.15 -9.40
C ASP A 66 -10.05 15.82 -10.52
N LEU A 67 -9.00 15.07 -10.17
CA LEU A 67 -8.05 14.48 -11.12
C LEU A 67 -8.44 13.03 -11.38
N PHE A 68 -8.30 12.55 -12.61
CA PHE A 68 -8.60 11.16 -12.96
C PHE A 68 -7.69 10.62 -14.06
N PHE A 69 -7.54 9.29 -14.09
CA PHE A 69 -6.96 8.61 -15.25
C PHE A 69 -8.09 7.98 -16.09
N PRO A 70 -8.13 8.23 -17.41
CA PRO A 70 -9.04 7.53 -18.32
C PRO A 70 -8.81 6.02 -18.23
N SER A 71 -9.90 5.24 -18.31
CA SER A 71 -9.82 3.78 -18.36
C SER A 71 -9.20 3.37 -19.69
N GLN A 72 -7.88 3.24 -19.74
CA GLN A 72 -7.17 2.60 -20.84
C GLN A 72 -6.39 1.43 -20.25
N GLY A 73 -6.41 0.26 -20.89
CA GLY A 73 -5.81 -1.00 -20.40
C GLY A 73 -4.31 -0.97 -20.08
N SER A 74 -3.66 0.20 -20.13
CA SER A 74 -2.27 0.47 -19.77
C SER A 74 -2.08 1.19 -18.42
N THR A 75 -3.15 1.56 -17.69
CA THR A 75 -3.06 2.42 -16.47
C THR A 75 -2.20 1.80 -15.35
N GLN A 76 -2.10 0.46 -15.27
CA GLN A 76 -1.25 -0.22 -14.29
C GLN A 76 0.25 0.11 -14.39
N LYS A 77 0.73 0.60 -15.55
CA LYS A 77 2.16 0.90 -15.75
C LYS A 77 2.55 2.34 -15.39
N ALA A 78 1.57 3.23 -15.22
CA ALA A 78 1.81 4.67 -15.07
C ALA A 78 1.47 5.23 -13.67
N LEU A 79 0.65 4.52 -12.89
CA LEU A 79 0.48 4.80 -11.47
C LEU A 79 1.76 4.37 -10.74
N ARG A 80 2.67 5.31 -10.52
CA ARG A 80 3.79 5.12 -9.60
C ARG A 80 3.24 5.09 -8.18
N SER A 81 2.51 4.04 -7.78
CA SER A 81 2.19 3.91 -6.36
C SER A 81 3.50 3.97 -5.57
N VAL A 82 3.56 4.81 -4.53
CA VAL A 82 4.73 4.89 -3.66
C VAL A 82 4.90 3.62 -2.84
N ASP A 83 3.86 2.79 -2.71
CA ASP A 83 3.99 1.44 -2.15
C ASP A 83 4.56 0.45 -3.17
N SER A 84 4.30 0.65 -4.47
CA SER A 84 5.06 -0.06 -5.52
C SER A 84 6.48 0.43 -5.65
N ALA A 85 6.76 1.68 -5.26
CA ALA A 85 8.14 2.15 -5.12
C ALA A 85 8.82 1.34 -4.01
N SER A 86 8.20 1.19 -2.83
CA SER A 86 8.66 0.28 -1.76
C SER A 86 8.93 -1.17 -2.24
N GLU A 87 8.04 -1.77 -3.04
CA GLU A 87 8.26 -3.11 -3.63
C GLU A 87 9.40 -3.14 -4.66
N LEU A 88 9.48 -2.16 -5.57
CA LEU A 88 10.58 -2.03 -6.53
C LEU A 88 11.93 -1.76 -5.84
N PHE A 89 11.93 -1.12 -4.68
CA PHE A 89 13.13 -0.83 -3.89
C PHE A 89 13.62 -2.04 -3.09
N TYR A 90 12.74 -2.97 -2.72
CA TYR A 90 13.16 -4.24 -2.10
C TYR A 90 13.88 -5.14 -3.11
N GLU A 91 13.41 -5.20 -4.36
CA GLU A 91 14.12 -5.89 -5.44
C GLU A 91 15.44 -5.19 -5.82
N ASP A 92 15.47 -3.86 -5.88
CA ASP A 92 16.69 -3.09 -6.19
C ASP A 92 17.74 -3.26 -5.07
N ALA A 93 17.38 -3.34 -3.78
CA ALA A 93 18.34 -3.57 -2.69
C ALA A 93 19.04 -4.94 -2.75
N VAL A 94 18.32 -5.98 -3.20
CA VAL A 94 18.91 -7.32 -3.40
C VAL A 94 19.85 -7.32 -4.62
N LYS A 95 19.46 -6.63 -5.71
CA LYS A 95 20.25 -6.56 -6.95
C LYS A 95 21.46 -5.61 -6.86
N GLU A 96 21.33 -4.48 -6.15
CA GLU A 96 22.38 -3.46 -5.98
C GLU A 96 23.60 -3.96 -5.20
N SER A 97 23.44 -4.99 -4.36
CA SER A 97 24.55 -5.59 -3.61
C SER A 97 25.56 -6.37 -4.48
N SER A 98 25.28 -6.56 -5.77
CA SER A 98 25.99 -7.56 -6.59
C SER A 98 26.67 -7.07 -7.89
N LYS A 99 26.56 -5.79 -8.29
CA LYS A 99 27.15 -5.33 -9.58
C LYS A 99 27.82 -3.93 -9.55
N PRO A 100 28.98 -3.75 -10.20
CA PRO A 100 29.65 -2.45 -10.41
C PRO A 100 28.77 -1.45 -11.18
N GLU A 101 28.92 -0.14 -10.90
CA GLU A 101 28.11 0.95 -11.49
C GLU A 101 28.05 0.96 -13.03
N GLU A 102 29.11 0.50 -13.70
CA GLU A 102 29.23 0.52 -15.16
C GLU A 102 28.28 -0.46 -15.89
N PHE A 103 27.72 -1.44 -15.20
CA PHE A 103 26.81 -2.44 -15.77
C PHE A 103 25.33 -2.19 -15.47
N ARG A 104 24.97 -0.99 -14.97
CA ARG A 104 23.57 -0.64 -14.72
C ARG A 104 22.83 -0.45 -16.05
N PRO A 105 21.79 -1.27 -16.37
CA PRO A 105 20.99 -1.03 -17.56
C PRO A 105 20.32 0.34 -17.45
N LYS A 106 20.39 1.14 -18.53
CA LYS A 106 19.66 2.42 -18.62
C LYS A 106 18.17 2.12 -18.46
N LYS A 107 17.60 2.51 -17.31
CA LYS A 107 16.16 2.32 -17.03
C LYS A 107 15.37 2.99 -18.17
N PRO A 108 14.40 2.31 -18.81
CA PRO A 108 13.55 2.95 -19.80
C PRO A 108 12.89 4.18 -19.18
N THR A 109 12.95 5.31 -19.87
CA THR A 109 12.34 6.56 -19.43
C THR A 109 10.82 6.41 -19.49
N VAL A 110 10.23 5.84 -18.45
CA VAL A 110 8.77 5.82 -18.29
C VAL A 110 8.34 7.25 -18.01
N ILE A 111 7.76 7.91 -19.02
CA ILE A 111 7.08 9.20 -18.85
C ILE A 111 5.88 8.94 -17.92
N PRO A 112 5.81 9.59 -16.74
CA PRO A 112 4.66 9.44 -15.86
C PRO A 112 3.40 9.88 -16.59
N ALA A 113 2.31 9.11 -16.50
CA ALA A 113 1.04 9.58 -17.04
C ALA A 113 0.59 10.81 -16.24
N VAL A 114 0.14 11.83 -16.96
CA VAL A 114 -0.43 13.04 -16.38
C VAL A 114 -1.93 12.82 -16.26
N PRO A 115 -2.55 13.00 -15.07
CA PRO A 115 -3.98 12.83 -14.92
C PRO A 115 -4.73 13.96 -15.62
N SER A 116 -5.95 13.66 -16.06
CA SER A 116 -6.87 14.63 -16.63
C SER A 116 -7.66 15.32 -15.51
N LEU A 117 -8.08 16.56 -15.77
CA LEU A 117 -8.94 17.33 -14.87
C LEU A 117 -10.42 17.14 -15.25
N VAL A 118 -11.29 16.94 -14.27
CA VAL A 118 -12.74 16.96 -14.48
C VAL A 118 -13.20 18.41 -14.64
N SER A 119 -13.59 18.80 -15.86
CA SER A 119 -14.03 20.16 -16.20
C SER A 119 -15.47 20.47 -15.81
N SER A 120 -16.36 19.47 -15.83
CA SER A 120 -17.78 19.64 -15.49
C SER A 120 -18.36 18.36 -14.87
N ALA A 121 -19.09 18.50 -13.76
CA ALA A 121 -19.69 17.38 -13.02
C ALA A 121 -21.11 17.00 -13.50
N SER A 122 -21.46 17.32 -14.74
CA SER A 122 -22.82 17.18 -15.27
C SER A 122 -22.77 16.51 -16.65
N GLY A 123 -23.36 15.32 -16.76
CA GLY A 123 -23.39 14.53 -17.98
C GLY A 123 -23.09 13.04 -17.76
N ASP A 124 -23.20 12.26 -18.84
CA ASP A 124 -22.85 10.83 -18.85
C ASP A 124 -21.34 10.58 -18.97
N ASP A 125 -20.58 11.58 -19.44
CA ASP A 125 -19.11 11.50 -19.57
C ASP A 125 -18.34 11.80 -18.28
N VAL A 126 -19.04 11.99 -17.15
CA VAL A 126 -18.37 12.24 -15.87
C VAL A 126 -17.66 10.96 -15.42
N PRO A 127 -16.34 10.99 -15.17
CA PRO A 127 -15.59 9.81 -14.76
C PRO A 127 -16.14 9.19 -13.49
N SER A 128 -15.99 7.87 -13.36
CA SER A 128 -16.31 7.20 -12.12
C SER A 128 -15.35 7.62 -11.01
N ILE A 129 -15.81 7.63 -9.76
CA ILE A 129 -14.98 7.88 -8.59
C ILE A 129 -13.82 6.89 -8.44
N TYR A 130 -13.94 5.67 -8.99
CA TYR A 130 -12.85 4.69 -9.03
C TYR A 130 -11.71 5.12 -9.97
N GLN A 131 -11.96 6.04 -10.90
CA GLN A 131 -10.94 6.62 -11.78
C GLN A 131 -10.27 7.85 -11.17
N VAL A 132 -10.88 8.43 -10.12
CA VAL A 132 -10.35 9.60 -9.43
C VAL A 132 -9.06 9.23 -8.71
N VAL A 133 -8.08 10.12 -8.82
CA VAL A 133 -6.79 10.03 -8.15
C VAL A 133 -6.52 11.27 -7.33
N LEU A 134 -5.79 11.10 -6.24
CA LEU A 134 -5.23 12.20 -5.46
C LEU A 134 -3.69 12.09 -5.47
N PRO A 135 -2.97 13.22 -5.56
CA PRO A 135 -1.52 13.20 -5.55
C PRO A 135 -0.95 12.89 -4.17
N LEU A 136 0.12 12.11 -4.12
CA LEU A 136 1.06 12.17 -3.01
C LEU A 136 1.84 13.48 -3.14
N PRO A 137 1.92 14.29 -2.08
CA PRO A 137 2.44 15.65 -2.18
C PRO A 137 3.88 15.65 -2.70
N GLY A 138 4.17 16.46 -3.72
CA GLY A 138 5.49 16.53 -4.32
C GLY A 138 5.63 17.66 -5.33
N TYR A 139 6.85 17.85 -5.84
CA TYR A 139 7.17 18.96 -6.74
C TYR A 139 6.88 18.70 -8.23
N ASP A 140 6.51 17.47 -8.59
CA ASP A 140 6.31 16.98 -9.97
C ASP A 140 4.93 16.29 -10.11
N VAL A 141 3.91 16.91 -9.49
CA VAL A 141 2.51 16.51 -9.55
C VAL A 141 1.60 17.72 -9.77
N ILE A 142 0.42 17.45 -10.30
CA ILE A 142 -0.68 18.41 -10.41
C ILE A 142 -1.61 18.17 -9.23
N TYR A 143 -2.14 19.25 -8.67
CA TYR A 143 -3.11 19.23 -7.57
C TYR A 143 -4.54 19.43 -8.10
N PRO A 144 -5.56 18.84 -7.45
CA PRO A 144 -6.97 19.05 -7.82
C PRO A 144 -7.34 20.53 -7.85
N GLN A 145 -8.21 20.93 -8.77
CA GLN A 145 -8.72 22.31 -8.89
C GLN A 145 -10.06 22.49 -8.17
N ASN A 146 -10.17 21.92 -6.98
CA ASN A 146 -11.28 22.08 -6.05
C ASN A 146 -10.74 22.28 -4.63
N GLU A 147 -11.60 22.28 -3.61
CA GLU A 147 -11.18 22.47 -2.22
C GLU A 147 -10.11 21.48 -1.77
N ALA A 148 -10.09 20.25 -2.32
CA ALA A 148 -9.08 19.25 -1.98
C ALA A 148 -7.65 19.66 -2.34
N GLY A 149 -7.48 20.50 -3.37
CA GLY A 149 -6.17 21.06 -3.72
C GLY A 149 -5.63 22.01 -2.65
N LYS A 150 -6.51 22.78 -2.00
CA LYS A 150 -6.12 23.77 -0.97
C LYS A 150 -5.67 23.10 0.33
N TRP A 151 -6.30 21.97 0.69
CA TRP A 151 -5.98 21.22 1.90
C TRP A 151 -4.53 20.69 1.94
N TYR A 152 -3.87 20.53 0.78
CA TYR A 152 -2.45 20.17 0.77
C TYR A 152 -1.59 21.23 1.45
N SER A 153 -1.79 22.50 1.12
CA SER A 153 -1.05 23.59 1.76
C SER A 153 -1.42 23.70 3.24
N GLU A 154 -2.71 23.62 3.58
CA GLU A 154 -3.17 23.68 4.97
C GLU A 154 -2.51 22.61 5.85
N ILE A 155 -2.50 21.35 5.40
CA ILE A 155 -1.94 20.23 6.18
C ILE A 155 -0.41 20.34 6.29
N LEU A 156 0.28 20.79 5.24
CA LEU A 156 1.74 20.98 5.30
C LEU A 156 2.13 22.12 6.24
N GLU A 157 1.34 23.20 6.28
CA GLU A 157 1.57 24.34 7.16
C GLU A 157 1.48 23.98 8.65
N GLU A 158 0.66 22.98 9.03
CA GLU A 158 0.62 22.43 10.40
C GLU A 158 1.99 21.93 10.86
N ASP A 159 2.81 21.40 9.93
CA ASP A 159 4.17 20.92 10.18
C ASP A 159 5.25 21.96 9.80
N SER A 160 4.85 23.22 9.60
CA SER A 160 5.73 24.31 9.14
C SER A 160 6.41 24.04 7.80
N LEU A 161 5.74 23.31 6.90
CA LEU A 161 6.21 23.00 5.55
C LEU A 161 5.34 23.70 4.50
N LYS A 162 5.94 23.92 3.33
CA LYS A 162 5.26 24.38 2.11
C LYS A 162 5.47 23.39 0.98
N LEU A 163 4.66 23.51 -0.07
CA LEU A 163 4.78 22.70 -1.28
C LEU A 163 6.17 22.85 -1.95
N GLU A 164 6.76 24.04 -1.91
CA GLU A 164 8.12 24.27 -2.41
C GLU A 164 9.20 23.51 -1.64
N ASP A 165 9.01 23.23 -0.35
CA ASP A 165 9.99 22.52 0.49
C ASP A 165 10.14 21.05 0.10
N LEU A 166 9.14 20.49 -0.57
CA LEU A 166 9.17 19.15 -1.14
C LEU A 166 10.21 19.04 -2.27
N ARG A 167 10.61 20.17 -2.87
CA ARG A 167 11.78 20.28 -3.75
C ARG A 167 13.04 20.50 -2.93
N HIS A 168 13.41 19.47 -2.17
CA HIS A 168 14.54 19.54 -1.25
C HIS A 168 15.91 19.53 -1.97
N LYS A 169 16.89 20.27 -1.43
CA LYS A 169 18.26 20.35 -1.98
C LYS A 169 19.00 19.00 -1.93
N VAL A 170 18.79 18.26 -0.84
CA VAL A 170 19.29 16.89 -0.70
C VAL A 170 18.36 15.97 -1.47
N LYS A 171 18.86 15.41 -2.57
CA LYS A 171 18.11 14.56 -3.52
C LYS A 171 17.38 13.39 -2.84
N ASP A 172 17.91 12.87 -1.74
CA ASP A 172 17.30 11.76 -1.01
C ASP A 172 15.95 12.11 -0.36
N PHE A 173 15.76 13.40 -0.05
CA PHE A 173 14.53 13.93 0.55
C PHE A 173 13.71 14.77 -0.43
N ALA A 174 14.14 14.86 -1.69
CA ALA A 174 13.39 15.52 -2.73
C ALA A 174 12.23 14.60 -3.15
N LEU A 175 11.01 15.11 -3.07
CA LEU A 175 9.79 14.33 -3.27
C LEU A 175 9.11 14.75 -4.56
N PRO A 176 9.27 14.02 -5.68
CA PRO A 176 8.58 14.34 -6.93
C PRO A 176 7.06 14.19 -6.78
N GLY A 177 6.61 13.31 -5.87
CA GLY A 177 5.19 12.97 -5.74
C GLY A 177 4.80 11.87 -6.72
N SER A 178 3.52 11.49 -6.64
CA SER A 178 2.88 10.53 -7.55
C SER A 178 1.36 10.61 -7.39
N TYR A 179 0.61 9.69 -7.97
CA TYR A 179 -0.84 9.60 -7.86
C TYR A 179 -1.25 8.25 -7.26
N ARG A 180 -2.27 8.27 -6.40
CA ARG A 180 -2.97 7.09 -5.90
C ARG A 180 -4.46 7.22 -6.19
N HIS A 181 -5.10 6.12 -6.53
CA HIS A 181 -6.56 6.07 -6.66
C HIS A 181 -7.24 6.41 -5.34
N LEU A 182 -8.28 7.24 -5.41
CA LEU A 182 -9.09 7.60 -4.25
C LEU A 182 -9.81 6.38 -3.68
N MET A 183 -10.30 5.51 -4.55
CA MET A 183 -10.99 4.27 -4.19
C MET A 183 -10.54 3.10 -5.06
N VAL A 184 -10.48 1.93 -4.45
CA VAL A 184 -10.22 0.66 -5.14
C VAL A 184 -11.48 -0.19 -5.02
N LYS A 185 -11.95 -0.72 -6.15
CA LYS A 185 -13.00 -1.73 -6.19
C LYS A 185 -12.33 -3.11 -6.27
N PRO A 186 -12.46 -3.98 -5.26
CA PRO A 186 -11.99 -5.35 -5.36
C PRO A 186 -12.69 -6.09 -6.50
N GLU A 187 -11.95 -6.99 -7.16
CA GLU A 187 -12.45 -7.87 -8.21
C GLU A 187 -12.62 -9.29 -7.65
N ASP A 188 -13.33 -10.17 -8.36
CA ASP A 188 -13.50 -11.59 -8.02
C ASP A 188 -13.95 -11.86 -6.57
N VAL A 189 -14.87 -11.04 -6.06
CA VAL A 189 -15.30 -11.10 -4.66
C VAL A 189 -16.23 -12.28 -4.41
N HIS A 190 -15.77 -13.22 -3.59
CA HIS A 190 -16.55 -14.37 -3.10
C HIS A 190 -16.48 -14.46 -1.58
N TYR A 191 -17.54 -14.97 -0.95
CA TYR A 191 -17.53 -15.22 0.49
C TYR A 191 -18.28 -16.50 0.85
N THR A 192 -17.85 -17.14 1.94
CA THR A 192 -18.58 -18.26 2.57
C THR A 192 -18.64 -18.07 4.08
N ILE A 193 -19.75 -18.48 4.70
CA ILE A 193 -19.90 -18.48 6.15
C ILE A 193 -19.69 -19.90 6.65
N LYS A 194 -18.74 -20.09 7.58
CA LYS A 194 -18.43 -21.38 8.19
C LYS A 194 -18.71 -21.35 9.69
N GLU A 195 -19.30 -22.42 10.21
CA GLU A 195 -19.38 -22.64 11.65
C GLU A 195 -18.12 -23.33 12.16
N TYR A 196 -17.66 -22.93 13.34
CA TYR A 196 -16.51 -23.54 14.00
C TYR A 196 -16.68 -23.51 15.52
N THR A 197 -16.03 -24.44 16.21
CA THR A 197 -16.00 -24.52 17.67
C THR A 197 -14.62 -24.15 18.18
N ASP A 198 -13.60 -24.84 17.67
CA ASP A 198 -12.18 -24.61 17.99
C ASP A 198 -11.57 -23.49 17.11
N PRO A 199 -11.11 -22.37 17.70
CA PRO A 199 -10.44 -21.29 16.96
C PRO A 199 -9.08 -21.64 16.36
N LEU A 200 -8.44 -22.72 16.78
CA LEU A 200 -7.12 -23.14 16.27
C LEU A 200 -7.22 -24.02 15.02
N THR A 201 -8.40 -24.57 14.74
CA THR A 201 -8.64 -25.37 13.55
C THR A 201 -8.66 -24.47 12.30
N PRO A 202 -7.74 -24.65 11.32
CA PRO A 202 -7.71 -23.84 10.11
C PRO A 202 -8.99 -24.02 9.28
N LEU A 203 -9.60 -22.91 8.87
CA LEU A 203 -10.83 -22.90 8.06
C LEU A 203 -10.57 -22.90 6.55
N ILE A 204 -9.32 -22.69 6.15
CA ILE A 204 -8.84 -22.64 4.77
C ILE A 204 -7.66 -23.59 4.65
N GLU A 205 -7.62 -24.34 3.56
CA GLU A 205 -6.50 -25.21 3.24
C GLU A 205 -5.35 -24.39 2.64
N ASN A 206 -4.12 -24.66 3.09
CA ASN A 206 -2.93 -24.02 2.53
C ASN A 206 -2.31 -24.87 1.40
N ASP A 207 -1.49 -24.23 0.58
CA ASP A 207 -0.86 -24.85 -0.59
C ASP A 207 -0.05 -26.10 -0.23
N LEU A 208 0.66 -26.08 0.90
CA LEU A 208 1.47 -27.21 1.37
C LEU A 208 0.60 -28.46 1.60
N LYS A 209 -0.56 -28.28 2.23
CA LYS A 209 -1.48 -29.37 2.51
C LYS A 209 -2.08 -29.92 1.22
N SER A 210 -2.51 -29.04 0.30
CA SER A 210 -3.00 -29.44 -1.02
C SER A 210 -1.96 -30.22 -1.83
N LEU A 211 -0.69 -29.83 -1.79
CA LEU A 211 0.38 -30.54 -2.48
C LEU A 211 0.65 -31.92 -1.85
N SER A 212 0.62 -31.99 -0.51
CA SER A 212 0.86 -33.23 0.23
C SER A 212 -0.29 -34.26 0.12
N SER A 213 -1.48 -33.84 -0.28
CA SER A 213 -2.63 -34.72 -0.56
C SER A 213 -2.62 -35.35 -1.96
N SER A 214 -1.60 -35.06 -2.79
CA SER A 214 -1.41 -35.77 -4.06
C SER A 214 -1.17 -37.26 -3.79
N PRO A 215 -1.75 -38.19 -4.58
CA PRO A 215 -1.65 -39.62 -4.30
C PRO A 215 -0.17 -40.05 -4.26
N PRO A 216 0.20 -40.95 -3.32
CA PRO A 216 1.57 -41.43 -3.25
C PRO A 216 1.93 -42.08 -4.59
N SER A 217 3.05 -41.65 -5.17
CA SER A 217 3.74 -42.48 -6.16
C SER A 217 3.99 -43.87 -5.54
N PRO A 218 3.95 -44.98 -6.30
CA PRO A 218 3.94 -46.33 -5.73
C PRO A 218 5.17 -46.70 -4.90
N ASN A 219 6.22 -45.88 -4.95
CA ASN A 219 7.47 -46.08 -4.26
C ASN A 219 7.76 -44.85 -3.40
N HIS A 220 7.27 -44.83 -2.16
CA HIS A 220 7.94 -44.26 -0.97
C HIS A 220 6.94 -44.26 0.19
N SER A 221 7.01 -45.32 1.00
CA SER A 221 6.41 -45.39 2.33
C SER A 221 7.15 -44.42 3.27
N ALA A 222 6.67 -43.19 3.37
CA ALA A 222 6.99 -42.30 4.48
C ALA A 222 5.78 -41.39 4.72
N SER A 223 4.72 -41.98 5.28
CA SER A 223 3.60 -41.22 5.82
C SER A 223 4.09 -40.40 7.01
N VAL A 224 4.41 -39.13 6.79
CA VAL A 224 4.50 -38.15 7.88
C VAL A 224 3.05 -37.80 8.25
N GLN A 225 2.46 -38.63 9.11
CA GLN A 225 1.29 -38.24 9.88
C GLN A 225 1.74 -37.11 10.81
N LEU A 226 1.44 -35.86 10.43
CA LEU A 226 1.33 -34.77 11.40
C LEU A 226 0.08 -35.06 12.24
N SER A 227 0.25 -35.91 13.25
CA SER A 227 -0.72 -36.10 14.31
C SER A 227 -0.94 -34.76 14.99
N ALA A 228 -2.09 -34.14 14.74
CA ALA A 228 -2.62 -33.15 15.64
C ALA A 228 -2.84 -33.87 16.97
N GLU A 229 -1.97 -33.62 17.95
CA GLU A 229 -2.16 -34.06 19.32
C GLU A 229 -3.50 -33.51 19.80
N SER A 230 -4.48 -34.40 19.93
CA SER A 230 -5.75 -34.12 20.58
C SER A 230 -5.45 -33.84 22.05
N VAL A 231 -5.33 -32.56 22.39
CA VAL A 231 -5.32 -32.13 23.78
C VAL A 231 -6.72 -32.35 24.32
N ASP A 232 -6.86 -33.37 25.16
CA ASP A 232 -8.06 -33.64 25.95
C ASP A 232 -8.30 -32.43 26.87
N HIS A 233 -9.27 -31.60 26.48
CA HIS A 233 -9.84 -30.58 27.33
C HIS A 233 -11.28 -30.99 27.57
N GLY A 234 -11.52 -31.46 28.80
CA GLY A 234 -12.81 -31.93 29.27
C GLY A 234 -13.96 -31.05 28.79
N GLU A 235 -15.04 -31.73 28.42
CA GLU A 235 -16.27 -31.23 27.83
C GLU A 235 -16.79 -29.95 28.52
N LYS A 236 -16.31 -28.80 28.05
CA LYS A 236 -17.09 -27.57 28.04
C LYS A 236 -17.62 -27.46 26.64
N GLU A 237 -18.94 -27.48 26.46
CA GLU A 237 -19.59 -27.16 25.19
C GLU A 237 -19.02 -25.84 24.67
N GLN A 238 -18.06 -25.92 23.75
CA GLN A 238 -17.50 -24.73 23.14
C GLN A 238 -18.60 -24.15 22.25
N ALA A 239 -19.09 -22.97 22.62
CA ALA A 239 -20.14 -22.29 21.88
C ALA A 239 -19.77 -22.20 20.40
N LYS A 240 -20.68 -22.66 19.53
CA LYS A 240 -20.53 -22.55 18.07
C LYS A 240 -20.35 -21.08 17.69
N LYS A 241 -19.30 -20.79 16.92
CA LYS A 241 -18.98 -19.48 16.37
C LYS A 241 -19.14 -19.53 14.85
N ARG A 242 -19.24 -18.34 14.25
CA ARG A 242 -19.27 -18.17 12.79
C ARG A 242 -18.06 -17.39 12.34
N ALA A 243 -17.49 -17.81 11.22
CA ALA A 243 -16.42 -17.12 10.52
C ALA A 243 -16.87 -16.81 9.09
N VAL A 244 -16.35 -15.72 8.53
CA VAL A 244 -16.48 -15.38 7.12
C VAL A 244 -15.14 -15.66 6.45
N VAL A 245 -15.15 -16.52 5.44
CA VAL A 245 -14.01 -16.72 4.53
C VAL A 245 -14.24 -15.83 3.32
N LEU A 246 -13.29 -14.93 3.05
CA LEU A 246 -13.33 -13.97 1.95
C LEU A 246 -12.28 -14.32 0.90
N GLU A 247 -12.66 -14.22 -0.36
CA GLU A 247 -11.78 -14.29 -1.53
C GLU A 247 -12.04 -13.05 -2.37
N PHE A 248 -10.99 -12.34 -2.76
CA PHE A 248 -11.08 -11.16 -3.62
C PHE A 248 -9.71 -10.80 -4.17
N THR A 249 -9.69 -10.21 -5.37
CA THR A 249 -8.50 -9.71 -6.05
C THR A 249 -8.34 -8.21 -5.78
N LEU A 250 -7.11 -7.79 -5.49
CA LEU A 250 -6.74 -6.38 -5.33
C LEU A 250 -5.63 -5.99 -6.33
N PRO A 251 -5.62 -4.74 -6.81
CA PRO A 251 -4.48 -4.22 -7.56
C PRO A 251 -3.24 -4.12 -6.66
N LYS A 252 -2.07 -3.97 -7.29
CA LYS A 252 -0.83 -3.68 -6.57
C LYS A 252 -0.99 -2.45 -5.68
N ALA A 253 -0.29 -2.46 -4.55
CA ALA A 253 -0.32 -1.37 -3.58
C ALA A 253 -1.70 -1.08 -2.94
N ALA A 254 -2.64 -2.03 -3.00
CA ALA A 254 -3.84 -2.00 -2.17
C ALA A 254 -3.71 -2.99 -1.00
N TYR A 255 -4.27 -2.63 0.14
CA TYR A 255 -4.14 -3.38 1.39
C TYR A 255 -5.46 -4.10 1.73
N ALA A 256 -5.43 -5.44 1.82
CA ALA A 256 -6.60 -6.24 2.20
C ALA A 256 -7.21 -5.82 3.54
N THR A 257 -6.38 -5.39 4.49
CA THR A 257 -6.82 -4.88 5.79
C THR A 257 -7.73 -3.66 5.66
N MET A 258 -7.54 -2.81 4.64
CA MET A 258 -8.40 -1.65 4.40
C MET A 258 -9.76 -2.05 3.84
N ALA A 259 -9.80 -3.05 2.95
CA ALA A 259 -11.07 -3.62 2.46
C ALA A 259 -11.86 -4.30 3.60
N ILE A 260 -11.17 -5.05 4.46
CA ILE A 260 -11.77 -5.71 5.62
C ILE A 260 -12.28 -4.68 6.64
N ARG A 261 -11.50 -3.61 6.90
CA ARG A 261 -11.94 -2.50 7.76
C ARG A 261 -13.23 -1.87 7.25
N GLU A 262 -13.36 -1.67 5.94
CA GLU A 262 -14.57 -1.11 5.33
C GLU A 262 -15.77 -2.06 5.45
N LEU A 263 -15.55 -3.37 5.34
CA LEU A 263 -16.58 -4.39 5.55
C LEU A 263 -17.06 -4.44 7.01
N MET A 264 -16.12 -4.37 7.96
CA MET A 264 -16.41 -4.52 9.39
C MET A 264 -16.90 -3.23 10.05
N LYS A 265 -16.59 -2.06 9.48
CA LYS A 265 -16.85 -0.69 10.00
C LYS A 265 -16.17 -0.36 11.34
N ASP A 266 -15.92 -1.35 12.17
CA ASP A 266 -15.16 -1.27 13.42
C ASP A 266 -14.13 -2.41 13.45
N VAL A 267 -12.88 -2.08 13.80
CA VAL A 267 -11.79 -3.06 13.92
C VAL A 267 -11.16 -2.88 15.28
N THR A 268 -11.54 -3.74 16.23
CA THR A 268 -10.79 -3.91 17.47
C THR A 268 -9.63 -4.87 17.19
N VAL A 269 -8.43 -4.35 16.94
CA VAL A 269 -7.22 -5.19 16.88
C VAL A 269 -6.88 -5.58 18.32
N LYS A 270 -7.15 -6.83 18.70
CA LYS A 270 -6.55 -7.41 19.90
C LYS A 270 -5.12 -7.81 19.55
N GLN A 271 -4.16 -7.02 20.02
CA GLN A 271 -2.74 -7.40 20.02
C GLN A 271 -2.48 -8.43 21.11
#